data_AF-A0A223CZS2-F1
#
_entry.id   AF-A0A223CZS2-F1
#
_cell.length_a   1.000
_cell.length_b   1.000
_cell.length_c   1.000
_cell.angle_alpha   90.00
_cell.angle_beta   90.00
_cell.angle_gamma   90.00
#
_symmetry.space_group_name_H-M   'P 1'
#
loop_
_entity.id
_entity.type
_entity.pdbx_description
1 polymer ?
#
loop_
_entity_poly.entity_id
_entity_poly.type
_entity_poly.pdbx_seq_one_letter_code
_entity_poly.pdbx_strand_id
1 'polypeptide(L)'
;MRPISVQVRGLLGREEIERYNDLWEVGKFLESEGRFDLARKIQREIDLLAEPAVEKLMRYENRTGQAPVVAAPVIIDNRKSDKENN
;
A
#
# COMPACT_ATOMS: atom_id res chain seq x y z
N MET A 1 6.84 -7.68 -10.33
CA MET A 1 5.89 -7.42 -9.25
C MET A 1 5.86 -5.93 -9.02
N ARG A 2 4.67 -5.35 -9.12
CA ARG A 2 4.41 -3.92 -8.95
C ARG A 2 3.71 -3.74 -7.61
N PRO A 3 4.31 -3.00 -6.66
CA PRO A 3 3.70 -2.83 -5.34
C PRO A 3 2.45 -1.96 -5.47
N ILE A 4 1.46 -2.22 -4.62
CA ILE A 4 0.34 -1.29 -4.44
C ILE A 4 0.83 -0.04 -3.69
N SER A 5 0.13 1.09 -3.86
CA SER A 5 0.51 2.32 -3.16
C SER A 5 0.35 2.17 -1.65
N VAL A 6 1.15 2.93 -0.90
CA VAL A 6 1.10 2.92 0.59
C VAL A 6 -0.30 3.29 1.09
N GLN A 7 -0.97 4.24 0.42
CA GLN A 7 -2.35 4.64 0.75
C GLN A 7 -3.34 3.49 0.58
N VAL A 8 -3.26 2.76 -0.52
CA VAL A 8 -4.13 1.60 -0.78
C VAL A 8 -3.85 0.48 0.22
N ARG A 9 -2.57 0.19 0.50
CA ARG A 9 -2.19 -0.81 1.51
C ARG A 9 -2.70 -0.46 2.91
N GLY A 10 -2.74 0.83 3.25
CA GLY A 10 -3.27 1.33 4.52
C GLY A 10 -4.79 1.19 4.68
N LEU A 11 -5.51 0.87 3.60
CA LEU A 11 -6.96 0.64 3.61
C LEU A 11 -7.34 -0.85 3.65
N LEU A 12 -6.35 -1.75 3.60
CA LEU A 12 -6.54 -3.18 3.72
C LEU A 12 -6.70 -3.59 5.19
N GLY A 13 -7.59 -4.53 5.46
CA GLY A 13 -7.71 -5.21 6.74
C GLY A 13 -6.54 -6.15 7.01
N ARG A 14 -6.47 -6.69 8.24
CA ARG A 14 -5.36 -7.56 8.67
C ARG A 14 -5.18 -8.78 7.77
N GLU A 15 -6.25 -9.52 7.52
CA GLU A 15 -6.24 -10.73 6.68
C GLU A 15 -5.89 -10.40 5.22
N GLU A 16 -6.34 -9.25 4.71
CA GLU A 16 -6.01 -8.77 3.37
C GLU A 16 -4.52 -8.40 3.25
N ILE A 17 -3.94 -7.80 4.30
CA ILE A 17 -2.51 -7.49 4.35
C ILE A 17 -1.67 -8.77 4.35
N GLU A 18 -2.08 -9.77 5.13
CA GLU A 18 -1.42 -11.07 5.16
C GLU A 18 -1.45 -11.73 3.78
N ARG A 19 -2.63 -11.83 3.16
CA ARG A 19 -2.78 -12.35 1.81
C ARG A 19 -1.98 -11.56 0.76
N TYR A 20 -1.94 -10.23 0.87
CA TYR A 20 -1.10 -9.40 -0.01
C TYR A 20 0.38 -9.76 0.13
N ASN A 21 0.87 -9.95 1.36
CA ASN A 21 2.27 -10.29 1.60
C ASN A 21 2.62 -11.67 1.03
N ASP A 22 1.75 -12.67 1.22
CA ASP A 22 1.96 -14.01 0.68
C ASP A 22 2.00 -14.00 -0.85
N LEU A 23 1.03 -13.33 -1.50
CA LEU A 23 1.01 -13.18 -2.95
C LEU A 23 2.24 -12.40 -3.44
N TRP A 24 2.67 -11.37 -2.70
CA TRP A 24 3.83 -10.59 -3.06
C TRP A 24 5.11 -11.43 -3.04
N GLU A 25 5.31 -12.22 -1.99
CA GLU A 25 6.46 -13.12 -1.84
C GLU A 25 6.49 -14.17 -2.95
N VAL A 26 5.37 -14.86 -3.19
CA VAL A 26 5.26 -15.86 -4.28
C VAL A 26 5.54 -15.22 -5.63
N GLY A 27 4.98 -14.03 -5.89
CA GLY A 27 5.21 -13.31 -7.14
C GLY A 27 6.69 -12.95 -7.33
N LYS A 28 7.37 -12.52 -6.26
CA LYS A 28 8.81 -12.20 -6.29
C LYS A 28 9.67 -13.43 -6.53
N PHE A 29 9.34 -14.55 -5.89
CA PHE A 29 9.99 -15.84 -6.13
C PHE A 29 9.82 -16.26 -7.61
N LEU A 30 8.63 -16.14 -8.19
CA LEU A 30 8.43 -16.47 -9.59
C LEU A 30 9.24 -15.58 -10.54
N GLU A 31 9.43 -14.30 -10.22
CA GLU A 31 10.32 -13.41 -10.98
C GLU A 31 11.79 -13.83 -10.87
N SER A 32 12.26 -14.26 -9.69
CA SER A 32 13.65 -14.72 -9.54
C SER A 32 13.91 -16.01 -10.32
N GLU A 33 12.90 -16.87 -10.47
CA GLU A 33 12.95 -18.09 -11.28
C GLU A 33 12.72 -17.85 -12.79
N GLY A 34 12.58 -16.59 -13.23
CA GLY A 34 12.32 -16.24 -14.64
C GLY A 34 10.92 -16.62 -15.14
N ARG A 35 10.00 -17.00 -14.25
CA ARG A 35 8.62 -17.43 -14.54
C ARG A 35 7.65 -16.25 -14.62
N PHE A 36 7.93 -15.31 -15.52
CA PHE A 36 7.18 -14.06 -15.66
C PHE A 36 5.72 -14.26 -16.07
N ASP A 37 5.41 -15.35 -16.77
CA ASP A 37 4.04 -15.74 -17.13
C ASP A 37 3.18 -16.01 -15.89
N LEU A 38 3.74 -16.69 -14.90
CA LEU A 38 3.10 -16.98 -13.62
C LEU A 38 3.11 -15.77 -12.70
N ALA A 39 4.21 -15.01 -12.63
CA ALA A 39 4.28 -13.78 -11.85
C ALA A 39 3.18 -12.78 -12.28
N ARG A 40 2.86 -12.71 -13.58
CA ARG A 40 1.73 -11.90 -14.09
C ARG A 40 0.36 -12.39 -13.61
N LYS A 41 0.17 -13.68 -13.37
CA LYS A 41 -1.07 -14.19 -12.76
C LYS A 41 -1.17 -13.74 -11.31
N ILE A 42 -0.09 -13.86 -10.55
CA ILE A 42 -0.05 -13.40 -9.16
C ILE A 42 -0.25 -11.89 -9.06
N GLN A 43 0.33 -11.12 -9.99
CA GLN A 43 0.07 -9.68 -10.06
C GLN A 43 -1.42 -9.36 -10.22
N ARG A 44 -2.16 -10.11 -11.05
CA ARG A 44 -3.61 -9.92 -11.19
C ARG A 44 -4.38 -10.22 -9.90
N GLU A 45 -3.98 -11.23 -9.14
CA GLU A 45 -4.59 -11.50 -7.84
C GLU A 45 -4.37 -10.35 -6.84
N ILE A 46 -3.18 -9.75 -6.85
CA ILE A 46 -2.89 -8.54 -6.05
C ILE A 46 -3.73 -7.36 -6.53
N ASP A 47 -3.86 -7.18 -7.85
CA ASP A 47 -4.66 -6.10 -8.44
C ASP A 47 -6.15 -6.24 -8.04
N LEU A 48 -6.70 -7.46 -8.05
CA LEU A 48 -8.07 -7.76 -7.60
C LEU A 48 -8.24 -7.57 -6.09
N LEU A 49 -7.27 -7.99 -5.28
CA LEU A 49 -7.29 -7.78 -3.83
C LEU A 49 -7.30 -6.29 -3.47
N ALA A 50 -6.63 -5.46 -4.27
CA ALA A 50 -6.50 -4.03 -4.05
C ALA A 50 -7.72 -3.22 -4.53
N GLU A 51 -8.52 -3.75 -5.45
CA GLU A 51 -9.65 -3.05 -6.09
C GLU A 51 -10.63 -2.40 -5.10
N PRO A 52 -11.10 -3.10 -4.03
CA PRO A 52 -12.01 -2.48 -3.06
C PRO A 52 -11.38 -1.32 -2.28
N ALA A 53 -10.07 -1.40 -1.99
CA ALA A 53 -9.34 -0.35 -1.28
C ALA A 53 -9.10 0.87 -2.18
N VAL A 54 -8.82 0.65 -3.46
CA VAL A 54 -8.72 1.70 -4.48
C VAL A 54 -10.06 2.43 -4.63
N GLU A 55 -11.17 1.70 -4.69
CA GLU A 55 -12.50 2.31 -4.78
C GLU A 55 -12.83 3.16 -3.55
N LYS A 56 -12.51 2.66 -2.33
CA LYS A 56 -12.64 3.44 -1.10
C LYS A 56 -11.81 4.72 -1.17
N LEU A 57 -10.55 4.65 -1.58
CA LEU A 57 -9.66 5.81 -1.68
C LEU A 57 -10.20 6.87 -2.64
N MET A 58 -10.62 6.48 -3.85
CA MET A 58 -11.21 7.41 -4.81
C MET A 58 -12.48 8.08 -4.27
N ARG A 59 -13.33 7.34 -3.53
CA ARG A 59 -14.52 7.91 -2.89
C ARG A 59 -14.16 8.94 -1.83
N TYR A 60 -13.08 8.76 -1.08
CA TYR A 60 -12.60 9.76 -0.12
C TYR A 60 -12.08 11.01 -0.82
N GLU A 61 -11.25 10.85 -1.86
CA GLU A 61 -10.68 11.97 -2.62
C GLU A 61 -11.76 12.80 -3.34
N ASN A 62 -12.76 12.13 -3.92
CA ASN A 62 -13.88 12.80 -4.57
C ASN A 62 -14.79 13.56 -3.58
N ARG A 63 -14.87 13.12 -2.31
CA ARG A 63 -15.67 13.79 -1.26
C ARG A 63 -15.01 15.06 -0.74
N THR A 64 -13.68 15.13 -0.74
CA THR A 64 -12.93 16.29 -0.22
C THR A 64 -12.75 17.39 -1.26
N GLY A 65 -13.17 17.18 -2.52
CA GLY A 65 -13.05 18.17 -3.59
C GLY A 65 -11.60 18.54 -3.94
N GLN A 66 -10.64 17.73 -3.51
CA GLN A 66 -9.22 18.04 -3.57
C GLN A 66 -8.51 16.97 -4.40
N ALA A 67 -7.73 17.40 -5.40
CA ALA A 67 -6.78 16.52 -6.11
C ALA A 67 -5.91 15.78 -5.08
N PRO A 68 -5.50 14.53 -5.34
CA PRO A 68 -4.93 13.63 -4.35
C PRO A 68 -3.61 14.18 -3.81
N VAL A 69 -3.68 14.93 -2.73
CA VAL A 69 -2.54 15.12 -1.84
C VAL A 69 -2.42 13.82 -1.06
N VAL A 70 -1.62 12.90 -1.61
CA VAL A 70 -0.90 11.90 -0.83
C VAL A 70 -0.61 12.51 0.54
N ALA A 71 -1.23 11.93 1.57
CA ALA A 71 -1.05 12.36 2.93
C ALA A 71 0.45 12.55 3.15
N ALA A 72 0.88 13.80 3.38
CA ALA A 72 2.22 14.06 3.82
C ALA A 72 2.47 13.07 4.98
N PRO A 73 3.55 12.27 4.93
CA PRO A 73 3.80 11.33 6.00
C PRO A 73 3.77 12.11 7.31
N VAL A 74 2.98 11.66 8.27
CA VAL A 74 3.03 12.18 9.64
C VAL A 74 4.43 11.85 10.14
N ILE A 75 5.35 12.80 10.01
CA ILE A 75 6.64 12.74 10.69
C ILE A 75 6.29 12.95 12.17
N ILE A 76 6.23 11.86 12.92
CA ILE A 76 6.26 11.93 14.38
C ILE A 76 7.68 12.42 14.72
N ASP A 77 7.84 13.73 14.86
CA ASP A 77 9.09 14.32 15.35
C ASP A 77 9.23 13.94 16.83
N ASN A 78 10.00 12.88 17.09
CA ASN A 78 10.30 12.40 18.43
C ASN A 78 11.44 13.20 19.10
N ARG A 79 11.74 14.43 18.63
CA ARG A 79 12.67 15.31 19.35
C ARG A 79 11.99 15.84 20.60
N LYS A 80 12.42 15.31 21.75
CA LYS A 80 12.18 15.88 23.07
C LYS A 80 12.36 17.40 23.01
N SER A 81 11.35 18.10 23.52
CA SER A 81 11.40 19.53 23.80
C SER A 81 12.40 19.78 24.94
N ASP A 82 13.69 19.86 24.62
CA ASP A 82 14.69 20.40 25.54
C ASP A 82 14.69 21.93 25.37
N LYS A 83 13.69 22.57 25.98
CA LYS A 83 13.73 23.99 26.32
C LYS A 83 13.11 24.20 27.70
N GLU A 84 13.99 24.41 28.68
CA GLU A 84 13.86 25.13 29.96
C GLU A 84 15.04 24.64 30.82
N ASN A 85 15.95 25.43 31.38
CA ASN A 85 15.96 26.84 31.74
C ASN A 85 17.42 27.35 31.80
N ASN A 86 17.56 28.63 31.45
CA ASN A 86 18.49 29.63 31.99
C ASN A 86 19.64 29.17 32.90
#